data_AF-A0A1Y2SA16-F1
#
_entry.id   AF-A0A1Y2SA16-F1
#
_cell.length_a   1.000
_cell.length_b   1.000
_cell.length_c   1.000
_cell.angle_alpha   90.00
_cell.angle_beta   90.00
_cell.angle_gamma   90.00
#
_symmetry.space_group_name_H-M   'P 1'
#
loop_
_entity.id
_entity.type
_entity.pdbx_description
1 polymer ?
#
loop_
_entity_poly.entity_id
_entity_poly.type
_entity_poly.pdbx_seq_one_letter_code
_entity_poly.pdbx_strand_id
1 'polypeptide(L)'
;MWAFIIVFVLICGYYYVDTHLPSKYKLNKSVGWSAYFCVGAKGVEFLIAGVILAAVIVFYLYLVMFVLNILHYLGVEYKLFTFTGDILSQ
;
A
#
# COMPACT_ATOMS: atom_id res chain seq x y z
N MET A 1 -12.98 17.19 -2.52
CA MET A 1 -12.30 15.89 -2.77
C MET A 1 -10.78 16.02 -2.82
N TRP A 2 -10.23 16.88 -3.69
CA TRP A 2 -8.76 17.03 -3.84
C TRP A 2 -8.00 17.47 -2.58
N ALA A 3 -8.58 18.38 -1.78
CA ALA A 3 -7.96 18.83 -0.53
C ALA A 3 -7.72 17.69 0.47
N PHE A 4 -8.62 16.70 0.54
CA PHE A 4 -8.47 15.54 1.43
C PHE A 4 -7.28 14.68 1.03
N ILE A 5 -7.07 14.48 -0.28
CA ILE A 5 -5.94 13.70 -0.79
C ILE A 5 -4.62 14.41 -0.45
N ILE A 6 -4.56 15.73 -0.64
CA ILE A 6 -3.37 16.53 -0.31
C ILE A 6 -3.08 16.44 1.19
N VAL A 7 -4.09 16.62 2.04
CA VAL A 7 -3.94 16.51 3.50
C VAL A 7 -3.50 15.11 3.90
N PHE A 8 -4.08 14.06 3.31
CA PHE A 8 -3.70 12.67 3.57
C PHE A 8 -2.23 12.41 3.22
N VAL A 9 -1.79 12.83 2.03
CA VAL A 9 -0.38 12.73 1.61
C VAL A 9 0.54 13.47 2.59
N LEU A 10 0.15 14.66 3.06
CA LEU A 10 0.94 15.41 4.03
C LEU A 10 1.01 14.71 5.40
N ILE A 11 -0.08 14.10 5.87
CA ILE A 11 -0.10 13.32 7.12
C ILE A 11 0.83 12.10 7.00
N CYS A 12 0.74 11.35 5.90
CA CYS A 12 1.62 10.23 5.62
C CYS A 12 3.10 10.66 5.55
N GLY A 13 3.36 11.77 4.87
CA GLY A 13 4.70 12.34 4.78
C GLY A 13 5.25 12.78 6.12
N TYR A 14 4.40 13.37 6.97
CA TYR A 14 4.79 13.78 8.31
C TYR A 14 5.16 12.57 9.17
N TYR A 15 4.34 11.52 9.14
CA TYR A 15 4.63 10.27 9.86
C TYR A 15 5.94 9.62 9.40
N TYR A 16 6.18 9.58 8.08
CA TYR A 16 7.43 9.08 7.52
C TYR A 16 8.64 9.90 7.98
N VAL A 17 8.54 11.23 7.93
CA VAL A 17 9.63 12.13 8.32
C VAL A 17 9.91 12.06 9.82
N ASP A 18 8.89 11.89 10.66
CA ASP A 18 9.05 11.80 12.11
C ASP A 18 9.76 10.51 12.56
N THR A 19 9.49 9.40 11.86
CA THR A 19 10.10 8.09 12.13
C THR A 19 11.50 7.94 11.50
N HIS A 20 11.78 8.62 10.38
CA HIS A 20 13.05 8.53 9.67
C HIS A 20 14.00 9.69 10.02
N LEU A 21 14.99 9.43 10.89
CA LEU A 21 15.95 10.43 11.41
C LEU A 21 16.56 11.39 10.37
N PRO A 22 17.11 10.94 9.22
CA PRO A 22 17.75 11.87 8.29
C PRO A 22 16.72 12.75 7.56
N SER A 23 15.48 12.24 7.35
CA SER A 23 14.37 13.05 6.84
C SER A 23 13.97 14.13 7.86
N LYS A 24 13.91 13.77 9.15
CA LYS A 24 13.61 14.70 10.26
C LYS A 24 14.62 15.84 10.33
N TYR A 25 15.90 15.52 10.19
CA TYR A 25 16.96 16.53 10.17
C TYR A 25 16.83 17.47 8.97
N LYS A 26 16.52 16.95 7.78
CA LYS A 26 16.29 17.75 6.57
C LYS A 26 15.08 18.67 6.73
N LEU A 27 14.01 18.19 7.37
CA LEU A 27 12.83 19.00 7.67
C LEU A 27 13.13 20.13 8.66
N ASN A 28 13.85 19.84 9.75
CA ASN A 28 14.21 20.86 10.75
C ASN A 28 15.10 21.99 10.19
N LYS A 29 15.84 21.73 9.12
CA LYS A 29 16.64 22.74 8.40
C LYS A 29 15.86 23.49 7.32
N SER A 30 14.71 22.97 6.90
CA SER A 30 13.88 23.58 5.86
C SER A 30 12.97 24.64 6.45
N VAL A 31 12.78 25.75 5.72
CA VAL A 31 12.00 26.91 6.16
C VAL A 31 10.91 27.27 5.14
N GLY A 32 9.75 27.68 5.66
CA GLY A 32 8.60 28.10 4.85
C GLY A 32 8.13 27.01 3.89
N TRP A 33 7.93 27.38 2.63
CA TRP A 33 7.42 26.50 1.56
C TRP A 33 8.25 25.24 1.34
N SER A 34 9.56 25.30 1.55
CA SER A 34 10.46 24.16 1.34
C SER A 34 10.17 22.98 2.29
N ALA A 35 9.69 23.26 3.50
CA ALA A 35 9.30 22.23 4.47
C ALA A 35 8.07 21.44 3.99
N TYR A 36 7.05 22.13 3.47
CA TYR A 36 5.83 21.50 2.96
C TYR A 36 6.12 20.57 1.77
N PHE A 37 6.96 21.01 0.82
CA PHE A 37 7.36 20.17 -0.31
C PHE A 37 8.21 18.97 0.13
N CYS A 38 9.06 19.13 1.15
CA CYS A 38 9.83 18.03 1.70
C CYS A 38 8.92 16.94 2.30
N VAL A 39 7.92 17.34 3.09
CA VAL A 39 6.93 16.43 3.67
C VAL A 39 6.07 15.80 2.58
N GLY A 40 5.56 16.61 1.65
CA GLY A 40 4.71 16.15 0.55
C GLY A 40 5.41 15.11 -0.34
N ALA A 41 6.66 15.34 -0.72
CA ALA A 41 7.44 14.39 -1.51
C ALA A 41 7.58 13.03 -0.80
N LYS A 42 7.90 13.05 0.51
CA LYS A 42 7.99 11.82 1.30
C LYS A 42 6.63 11.14 1.52
N GLY A 43 5.56 11.91 1.59
CA GLY A 43 4.20 11.39 1.64
C GLY A 43 3.81 10.63 0.38
N VAL A 44 4.16 11.15 -0.79
CA VAL A 44 3.91 10.48 -2.08
C VAL A 44 4.75 9.20 -2.20
N GLU A 45 6.04 9.25 -1.86
CA GLU A 45 6.90 8.05 -1.84
C GLU A 45 6.32 6.95 -0.94
N PHE A 46 5.89 7.32 0.28
CA PHE A 46 5.29 6.39 1.24
C PHE A 46 3.97 5.80 0.71
N LEU A 47 3.12 6.63 0.10
CA LEU A 47 1.84 6.19 -0.45
C LEU A 47 2.03 5.20 -1.60
N ILE A 48 2.96 5.49 -2.53
CA ILE A 48 3.30 4.57 -3.63
C ILE A 48 3.83 3.24 -3.08
N ALA A 49 4.74 3.28 -2.10
CA ALA A 49 5.26 2.08 -1.46
C ALA A 49 4.15 1.26 -0.79
N GLY A 50 3.20 1.92 -0.12
CA GLY A 50 2.04 1.28 0.50
C GLY A 50 1.11 0.61 -0.52
N VAL A 51 0.86 1.26 -1.66
CA VAL A 51 0.06 0.67 -2.76
C VAL A 51 0.76 -0.57 -3.34
N ILE A 52 2.07 -0.49 -3.57
CA ILE A 52 2.86 -1.63 -4.05
C ILE A 52 2.81 -2.78 -3.04
N LEU A 53 3.00 -2.49 -1.74
CA LEU A 53 2.93 -3.50 -0.69
C LEU A 53 1.55 -4.17 -0.65
N ALA A 54 0.47 -3.40 -0.73
CA ALA A 54 -0.89 -3.93 -0.78
C ALA A 54 -1.09 -4.84 -2.00
N ALA A 55 -0.63 -4.43 -3.18
CA ALA A 55 -0.70 -5.25 -4.40
C ALA A 55 0.07 -6.58 -4.25
N VAL A 56 1.25 -6.53 -3.63
CA VAL A 56 2.06 -7.73 -3.33
C VAL A 56 1.32 -8.66 -2.36
N ILE A 57 0.72 -8.14 -1.30
CA ILE A 57 -0.08 -8.93 -0.35
C ILE A 57 -1.26 -9.60 -1.06
N VAL A 58 -2.00 -8.85 -1.88
CA VAL A 58 -3.11 -9.39 -2.68
C VAL A 58 -2.61 -10.50 -3.60
N PHE A 59 -1.50 -10.30 -4.31
CA PHE A 59 -0.92 -11.33 -5.16
C PHE A 59 -0.61 -12.63 -4.39
N TYR A 60 -0.01 -12.54 -3.20
CA TYR A 60 0.25 -13.72 -2.37
C TYR A 60 -1.03 -14.41 -1.90
N LEU A 61 -2.07 -13.65 -1.53
CA LEU A 61 -3.36 -14.25 -1.17
C LEU A 61 -3.95 -15.03 -2.34
N TYR A 62 -3.90 -14.50 -3.55
CA TYR A 62 -4.33 -15.23 -4.76
C TYR A 62 -3.48 -16.47 -5.02
N LEU A 63 -2.17 -16.42 -4.79
CA LEU A 63 -1.30 -17.60 -4.89
C LEU A 63 -1.74 -18.68 -3.90
N VAL A 64 -2.03 -18.32 -2.64
CA VAL A 64 -2.52 -19.28 -1.63
C VAL A 64 -3.85 -19.89 -2.07
N MET A 65 -4.79 -19.09 -2.56
CA MET A 65 -6.06 -19.60 -3.11
C MET A 65 -5.84 -20.57 -4.28
N PHE A 66 -4.88 -20.26 -5.15
CA PHE A 66 -4.50 -21.15 -6.26
C PHE A 66 -3.92 -22.47 -5.75
N VAL A 67 -2.99 -22.44 -4.79
CA VAL A 67 -2.38 -23.64 -4.20
C VAL A 67 -3.43 -24.54 -3.55
N LEU A 68 -4.40 -23.96 -2.85
CA LEU A 68 -5.52 -24.72 -2.26
C LEU A 68 -6.41 -25.38 -3.32
N ASN A 69 -6.44 -24.88 -4.55
CA ASN A 69 -7.17 -25.44 -5.68
C ASN A 69 -6.32 -26.40 -6.55
N ILE A 70 -5.02 -26.60 -6.27
CA ILE A 70 -4.16 -27.49 -7.06
C ILE A 70 -4.66 -28.94 -7.07
N LEU A 71 -5.10 -29.46 -5.92
CA LEU A 71 -5.59 -30.85 -5.83
C LEU A 71 -6.82 -31.07 -6.72
N HIS A 72 -7.63 -30.02 -6.93
CA HIS A 72 -8.81 -30.07 -7.77
C HIS A 72 -8.41 -30.17 -9.23
N TYR A 73 -7.40 -29.38 -9.66
CA TYR A 73 -6.81 -29.50 -10.99
C TYR A 73 -6.14 -30.85 -11.24
N LEU A 74 -5.74 -31.56 -10.17
CA LEU A 74 -5.21 -32.92 -10.23
C LEU A 74 -6.28 -34.02 -10.18
N GLY A 75 -7.57 -33.65 -10.18
CA GLY A 75 -8.69 -34.60 -10.29
C GLY A 75 -9.22 -35.14 -8.96
N VAL A 76 -8.84 -34.55 -7.82
CA VAL A 76 -9.45 -34.89 -6.53
C VAL A 76 -10.77 -34.13 -6.38
N GLU A 77 -11.85 -34.86 -6.10
CA GLU A 77 -13.16 -34.26 -5.85
C GLU A 77 -13.22 -33.67 -4.43
N TYR A 78 -13.19 -32.33 -4.35
CA TYR A 78 -13.54 -31.56 -3.17
C TYR A 78 -14.16 -30.22 -3.60
N LYS A 79 -14.75 -29.51 -2.65
CA LYS A 79 -15.36 -28.19 -2.91
C LYS A 79 -14.26 -27.17 -3.27
N LEU A 80 -14.35 -26.60 -4.47
CA LEU A 80 -13.44 -25.56 -4.96
C LEU A 80 -13.38 -24.38 -3.97
N PHE A 81 -12.18 -23.90 -3.68
CA PHE A 81 -12.00 -22.67 -2.93
C PHE A 81 -12.35 -21.48 -3.83
N THR A 82 -13.32 -20.67 -3.42
CA THR A 82 -13.80 -19.49 -4.16
C THR A 82 -12.75 -18.39 -4.16
N PHE A 83 -12.41 -17.85 -5.33
CA PHE A 83 -11.54 -16.69 -5.40
C PHE A 83 -12.30 -15.43 -5.02
N THR A 84 -11.61 -14.43 -4.45
CA THR A 84 -12.23 -13.14 -4.12
C THR A 84 -12.84 -12.44 -5.34
N GLY A 85 -12.27 -12.65 -6.54
CA GLY A 85 -12.82 -12.10 -7.77
C GLY A 85 -14.21 -12.64 -8.12
N ASP A 86 -14.48 -13.91 -7.79
CA ASP A 86 -15.75 -14.57 -8.11
C ASP A 86 -16.89 -14.05 -7.21
N ILE A 87 -16.57 -13.64 -5.97
CA ILE A 87 -17.54 -13.11 -5.00
C ILE A 87 -18.19 -11.82 -5.52
N LEU A 88 -17.43 -10.97 -6.23
CA LEU A 88 -17.95 -9.73 -6.80
C LEU A 88 -18.79 -9.95 -8.06
N SER A 89 -18.68 -11.13 -8.68
CA SER A 89 -19.40 -11.49 -9.90
C SER A 89 -20.72 -12.23 -9.64
N GLN A 90 -21.01 -12.56 -8.38
CA GLN A 90 -22.21 -13.24 -7.92
C GLN A 90 -23.31 -12.25 -7.51
#